data_AF-A0A9D7K7G1-F1
#
_entry.id   AF-A0A9D7K7G1-F1
#
_cell.length_a   1.000
_cell.length_b   1.000
_cell.length_c   1.000
_cell.angle_alpha   90.00
_cell.angle_beta   90.00
_cell.angle_gamma   90.00
#
_symmetry.space_group_name_H-M   'P 1'
#
loop_
_entity.id
_entity.type
_entity.pdbx_description
1 polymer ?
#
loop_
_entity_poly.entity_id
_entity_poly.type
_entity_poly.pdbx_seq_one_letter_code
_entity_poly.pdbx_strand_id
1 'polypeptide(L)'
;MLFLFVFVSTFLKGQHINRDVVVLSQPLPETSILGYNDKDEEIFKLDSTERPSLKVFFYDVFTALDSWARYAVYDFKEGYLPVQGKHGWYWINRDGRIVKKFGNLFLEILQPSQKIYAAIRFNNKENKKELVYIDSIGRVLFDDVSFLNLNNFKNNIAVLRKSTDKKWYLANAKTKNLKLLDSYLQKRILYVFSYVNGLCKVHLKNGKVVFLNESGEIHLHQKNLKGGNSLFQYELFGKYIVGKSDEYIIQFDFDGNQIKKFPFYFEFIQITDKYILTTDGSLKATLFSHQYDAISLPVKENEIFVVDYLSDSLIGGVLLDTINHSMYYRLLSTIDFSEKMRTPEREMVLYYYHSPKYFYDVKIARSYNMRRFWPIYRKQKYFSDSDIKIYSFIPPVKYKVSFPVRFQIHGAEPLKYLKYFPNTSYLQIYQYKEKHFPKAMEKLKGLTEIYLKDCPALSYIPFSWMSLPNLTKATFYGCPNIQGLNTFIERNVNLTHFETDTHYFDPAFYDDMKKSRPNLKIYINGVLR
;
A
#
# COMPACT_ATOMS: atom_id res chain seq x y z
N MET A 1 5.14 -15.94 20.11
CA MET A 1 3.85 -15.94 20.83
C MET A 1 3.64 -14.68 21.66
N LEU A 2 4.52 -14.33 22.61
CA LEU A 2 4.33 -13.13 23.46
C LEU A 2 4.21 -11.81 22.67
N PHE A 3 5.02 -11.62 21.62
CA PHE A 3 4.95 -10.45 20.74
C PHE A 3 3.63 -10.37 19.94
N LEU A 4 3.08 -11.53 19.54
CA LEU A 4 1.80 -11.64 18.84
C LEU A 4 0.63 -11.29 19.78
N PHE A 5 0.73 -11.72 21.04
CA PHE A 5 -0.27 -11.47 22.09
C PHE A 5 -0.29 -10.00 22.53
N VAL A 6 0.88 -9.35 22.61
CA VAL A 6 1.00 -7.90 22.88
C VAL A 6 0.47 -7.09 21.69
N PHE A 7 0.69 -7.55 20.45
CA PHE A 7 0.19 -6.86 19.25
C PHE A 7 -1.33 -6.94 19.12
N VAL A 8 -1.94 -8.12 19.31
CA VAL A 8 -3.41 -8.27 19.38
C VAL A 8 -3.95 -7.46 20.56
N SER A 9 -3.42 -7.65 21.78
CA SER A 9 -3.88 -6.92 22.98
C SER A 9 -3.75 -5.39 22.90
N THR A 10 -2.95 -4.83 21.99
CA THR A 10 -2.84 -3.36 21.81
C THR A 10 -3.72 -2.88 20.63
N PHE A 11 -4.13 -3.80 19.75
CA PHE A 11 -4.97 -3.58 18.58
C PHE A 11 -6.44 -3.35 18.94
N LEU A 12 -7.03 -4.08 19.91
CA LEU A 12 -8.47 -3.92 20.25
C LEU A 12 -8.72 -3.07 21.51
N LYS A 13 -7.77 -2.95 22.45
CA LYS A 13 -7.90 -2.13 23.69
C LYS A 13 -8.26 -0.65 23.52
N GLY A 14 -8.22 -0.09 22.31
CA GLY A 14 -8.55 1.33 22.02
C GLY A 14 -9.91 1.58 21.38
N GLN A 15 -10.81 0.59 21.29
CA GLN A 15 -11.85 0.57 20.25
C GLN A 15 -13.29 0.41 20.74
N HIS A 16 -14.19 1.26 20.23
CA HIS A 16 -15.63 0.98 20.19
C HIS A 16 -15.97 0.25 18.89
N ILE A 17 -15.56 -1.01 18.74
CA ILE A 17 -15.97 -1.83 17.58
C ILE A 17 -17.43 -2.24 17.79
N ASN A 18 -18.22 -2.27 16.71
CA ASN A 18 -19.56 -2.82 16.75
C ASN A 18 -19.51 -4.26 17.25
N ARG A 19 -20.41 -4.65 18.17
CA ARG A 19 -20.40 -5.99 18.77
C ARG A 19 -20.35 -7.10 17.70
N ASP A 20 -20.97 -6.93 16.54
CA ASP A 20 -21.06 -7.99 15.52
C ASP A 20 -19.80 -8.20 14.65
N VAL A 21 -18.75 -7.40 14.83
CA VAL A 21 -17.50 -7.53 14.05
C VAL A 21 -16.47 -8.34 14.82
N VAL A 22 -15.79 -9.23 14.11
CA VAL A 22 -14.76 -10.11 14.66
C VAL A 22 -13.51 -10.02 13.81
N VAL A 23 -12.36 -9.95 14.49
CA VAL A 23 -11.05 -10.06 13.84
C VAL A 23 -10.65 -11.53 13.83
N LEU A 24 -10.46 -12.06 12.63
CA LEU A 24 -10.02 -13.43 12.39
C LEU A 24 -8.50 -13.44 12.23
N SER A 25 -7.84 -14.35 12.93
CA SER A 25 -6.40 -14.63 12.77
C SER A 25 -6.21 -16.11 12.45
N GLN A 26 -5.35 -16.41 11.48
CA GLN A 26 -4.92 -17.77 11.15
C GLN A 26 -3.40 -17.85 11.26
N PRO A 27 -2.84 -18.22 12.44
CA PRO A 27 -1.39 -18.24 12.68
C PRO A 27 -0.72 -19.38 11.93
N LEU A 28 0.26 -19.13 11.07
CA LEU A 28 1.07 -20.14 10.40
C LEU A 28 2.21 -20.63 11.33
N PRO A 29 2.55 -21.94 11.35
CA PRO A 29 2.04 -23.02 10.50
C PRO A 29 0.74 -23.65 11.00
N GLU A 30 0.19 -23.16 12.12
CA GLU A 30 -1.07 -23.67 12.65
C GLU A 30 -2.21 -23.44 11.64
N THR A 31 -3.11 -24.40 11.54
CA THR A 31 -4.33 -24.23 10.73
C THR A 31 -5.49 -23.68 11.56
N SER A 32 -5.27 -23.44 12.85
CA SER A 32 -6.28 -22.90 13.75
C SER A 32 -6.74 -21.52 13.29
N ILE A 33 -8.04 -21.23 13.41
CA ILE A 33 -8.57 -19.89 13.20
C ILE A 33 -9.03 -19.36 14.56
N LEU A 34 -8.53 -18.20 14.93
CA LEU A 34 -8.86 -17.50 16.17
C LEU A 34 -9.78 -16.33 15.83
N GLY A 35 -10.86 -16.18 16.57
CA GLY A 35 -11.76 -15.02 16.50
C GLY A 35 -11.60 -14.17 17.76
N TYR A 36 -11.43 -12.87 17.58
CA TYR A 36 -11.32 -11.90 18.68
C TYR A 36 -12.44 -10.86 18.59
N ASN A 37 -13.02 -10.49 19.74
CA ASN A 37 -14.02 -9.43 19.83
C ASN A 37 -13.40 -8.02 19.89
N ASP A 38 -14.19 -7.02 20.25
CA ASP A 38 -13.80 -5.62 20.40
C ASP A 38 -12.91 -5.32 21.62
N LYS A 39 -12.71 -6.30 22.51
CA LYS A 39 -12.00 -6.18 23.78
C LYS A 39 -10.73 -7.03 23.88
N ASP A 40 -10.24 -7.56 22.76
CA ASP A 40 -9.11 -8.52 22.73
C ASP A 40 -9.41 -9.87 23.37
N GLU A 41 -10.68 -10.17 23.64
CA GLU A 41 -11.06 -11.47 24.18
C GLU A 41 -11.20 -12.46 23.02
N GLU A 42 -10.48 -13.58 23.10
CA GLU A 42 -10.70 -14.72 22.21
C GLU A 42 -12.14 -15.20 22.43
N ILE A 43 -12.98 -15.01 21.41
CA ILE A 43 -14.37 -15.47 21.44
C ILE A 43 -14.48 -16.90 20.92
N PHE A 44 -13.57 -17.32 20.05
CA PHE A 44 -13.48 -18.71 19.62
C PHE A 44 -12.13 -19.08 19.04
N LYS A 45 -11.84 -20.38 19.09
CA LYS A 45 -10.74 -21.04 18.40
C LYS A 45 -11.25 -22.25 17.64
N LEU A 46 -11.07 -22.26 16.32
CA LEU A 46 -11.33 -23.41 15.48
C LEU A 46 -10.08 -24.29 15.47
N ASP A 47 -10.26 -25.57 15.79
CA ASP A 47 -9.15 -26.50 15.94
C ASP A 47 -8.42 -26.77 14.61
N SER A 48 -7.09 -26.75 14.69
CA SER A 48 -6.15 -27.13 13.65
C SER A 48 -6.40 -28.52 13.05
N THR A 49 -6.96 -29.46 13.82
CA THR A 49 -7.24 -30.84 13.38
C THR A 49 -8.15 -30.92 12.16
N GLU A 50 -9.07 -29.95 12.00
CA GLU A 50 -9.95 -29.87 10.84
C GLU A 50 -9.30 -29.16 9.63
N ARG A 51 -8.09 -28.62 9.80
CA ARG A 51 -7.39 -27.74 8.86
C ARG A 51 -8.29 -26.66 8.24
N PRO A 52 -9.00 -25.87 9.06
CA PRO A 52 -9.99 -24.96 8.53
C PRO A 52 -9.31 -23.87 7.68
N SER A 53 -9.86 -23.62 6.49
CA SER A 53 -9.43 -22.57 5.58
C SER A 53 -10.53 -21.53 5.46
N LEU A 54 -10.18 -20.27 5.70
CA LEU A 54 -11.02 -19.14 5.34
C LEU A 54 -10.90 -18.88 3.83
N LYS A 55 -12.03 -18.69 3.17
CA LYS A 55 -12.12 -18.09 1.82
C LYS A 55 -12.78 -16.72 1.90
N VAL A 56 -12.43 -15.97 2.93
CA VAL A 56 -12.70 -14.53 2.97
C VAL A 56 -11.69 -13.88 2.03
N PHE A 57 -12.08 -12.81 1.33
CA PHE A 57 -11.08 -11.95 0.70
C PHE A 57 -10.25 -11.36 1.81
N PHE A 58 -9.11 -11.99 2.09
CA PHE A 58 -8.09 -11.39 2.90
C PHE A 58 -7.73 -10.09 2.18
N TYR A 59 -7.98 -8.96 2.83
CA TYR A 59 -7.25 -7.77 2.48
C TYR A 59 -5.80 -8.17 2.66
N ASP A 60 -5.14 -8.20 1.53
CA ASP A 60 -3.83 -8.78 1.34
C ASP A 60 -2.85 -7.73 1.90
N VAL A 61 -2.93 -7.54 3.21
CA VAL A 61 -2.46 -6.36 3.94
C VAL A 61 -1.43 -6.84 4.94
N PHE A 62 -0.92 -8.07 4.90
CA PHE A 62 0.17 -8.47 5.82
C PHE A 62 1.03 -9.62 5.29
N THR A 63 1.07 -9.89 3.98
CA THR A 63 2.05 -10.86 3.41
C THR A 63 3.49 -10.44 3.63
N ALA A 64 3.67 -9.25 4.19
CA ALA A 64 4.94 -8.65 4.34
C ALA A 64 5.32 -8.27 5.78
N LEU A 65 4.84 -8.84 6.90
CA LEU A 65 5.60 -8.62 8.18
C LEU A 65 5.92 -9.88 8.96
N ASP A 66 5.30 -11.01 8.64
CA ASP A 66 5.89 -12.31 8.86
C ASP A 66 5.01 -13.35 8.18
N SER A 67 5.64 -14.41 7.65
CA SER A 67 4.98 -15.60 7.12
C SER A 67 4.17 -16.41 8.16
N TRP A 68 3.77 -15.79 9.28
CA TRP A 68 3.36 -16.45 10.51
C TRP A 68 1.88 -16.23 10.90
N ALA A 69 1.11 -15.39 10.19
CA ALA A 69 -0.35 -15.33 10.37
C ALA A 69 -1.09 -14.62 9.21
N ARG A 70 -2.35 -14.98 8.95
CA ARG A 70 -3.29 -14.25 8.07
C ARG A 70 -4.38 -13.58 8.90
N TYR A 71 -4.78 -12.35 8.58
CA TYR A 71 -5.83 -11.63 9.30
C TYR A 71 -6.95 -11.16 8.38
N ALA A 72 -8.20 -11.26 8.85
CA ALA A 72 -9.36 -10.71 8.14
C ALA A 72 -10.35 -10.09 9.14
N VAL A 73 -11.02 -9.01 8.74
CA VAL A 73 -12.16 -8.46 9.48
C VAL A 73 -13.43 -9.05 8.90
N TYR A 74 -14.30 -9.59 9.76
CA TYR A 74 -15.56 -10.17 9.34
C TYR A 74 -16.72 -9.56 10.13
N ASP A 75 -17.71 -9.03 9.41
CA ASP A 75 -18.95 -8.51 9.99
C ASP A 75 -20.04 -9.59 9.94
N PHE A 76 -20.42 -10.12 11.11
CA PHE A 76 -21.47 -11.15 11.21
C PHE A 76 -22.88 -10.64 10.88
N LYS A 77 -23.09 -9.33 10.69
CA LYS A 77 -24.34 -8.79 10.14
C LYS A 77 -24.56 -9.22 8.69
N GLU A 78 -23.48 -9.38 7.94
CA GLU A 78 -23.51 -9.82 6.54
C GLU A 78 -23.83 -11.31 6.42
N GLY A 79 -23.65 -12.09 7.47
CA GLY A 79 -24.01 -13.51 7.52
C GLY A 79 -23.12 -14.34 8.44
N TYR A 80 -23.34 -15.65 8.45
CA TYR A 80 -22.43 -16.62 9.05
C TYR A 80 -21.12 -16.73 8.26
N LEU A 81 -20.02 -16.94 8.98
CA LEU A 81 -18.69 -17.10 8.42
C LEU A 81 -18.58 -18.45 7.70
N PRO A 82 -18.32 -18.48 6.37
CA PRO A 82 -18.09 -19.74 5.65
C PRO A 82 -16.66 -20.23 5.91
N VAL A 83 -16.54 -21.47 6.38
CA VAL A 83 -15.26 -22.13 6.67
C VAL A 83 -15.19 -23.47 5.95
N GLN A 84 -14.05 -23.73 5.30
CA GLN A 84 -13.78 -24.99 4.64
C GLN A 84 -12.89 -25.86 5.53
N GLY A 85 -13.41 -26.98 6.04
CA GLY A 85 -12.62 -27.97 6.77
C GLY A 85 -12.38 -29.25 5.97
N LYS A 86 -11.76 -30.25 6.61
CA LYS A 86 -11.45 -31.57 6.03
C LYS A 86 -12.65 -32.28 5.41
N HIS A 87 -13.83 -32.12 6.00
CA HIS A 87 -15.07 -32.78 5.57
C HIS A 87 -15.98 -31.87 4.75
N GLY A 88 -15.43 -30.77 4.22
CA GLY A 88 -16.14 -29.82 3.37
C GLY A 88 -16.52 -28.54 4.11
N TRP A 89 -17.57 -27.88 3.63
CA TRP A 89 -17.96 -26.54 4.07
C TRP A 89 -18.88 -26.56 5.28
N TYR A 90 -18.74 -25.56 6.14
CA TYR A 90 -19.66 -25.28 7.23
C TYR A 90 -19.71 -23.79 7.56
N TRP A 91 -20.72 -23.42 8.33
CA TRP A 91 -20.91 -22.07 8.84
C TRP A 91 -20.62 -21.99 10.31
N ILE A 92 -20.01 -20.88 10.69
CA ILE A 92 -19.76 -20.51 12.06
C ILE A 92 -20.51 -19.23 12.38
N ASN A 93 -21.09 -19.17 13.57
CA ASN A 93 -21.64 -17.93 14.13
C ASN A 93 -20.54 -17.12 14.85
N ARG A 94 -20.92 -15.96 15.38
CA ARG A 94 -20.01 -15.08 16.11
C ARG A 94 -19.31 -15.78 17.28
N ASP A 95 -20.00 -16.69 17.96
CA ASP A 95 -19.47 -17.43 19.12
C ASP A 95 -18.60 -18.63 18.72
N GLY A 96 -18.22 -18.76 17.45
CA GLY A 96 -17.41 -19.88 16.95
C GLY A 96 -18.15 -21.19 16.78
N ARG A 97 -19.46 -21.23 17.04
CA ARG A 97 -20.24 -22.47 16.97
C ARG A 97 -20.61 -22.79 15.54
N ILE A 98 -20.41 -24.06 15.17
CA ILE A 98 -20.87 -24.57 13.87
C ILE A 98 -22.39 -24.56 13.86
N VAL A 99 -23.00 -23.74 13.00
CA VAL A 99 -24.46 -23.64 12.86
C VAL A 99 -25.00 -24.53 11.74
N LYS A 100 -24.18 -24.84 10.73
CA LYS A 100 -24.59 -25.69 9.61
C LYS A 100 -23.39 -26.34 8.93
N LYS A 101 -23.52 -27.61 8.55
CA LYS A 101 -22.55 -28.35 7.73
C LYS A 101 -23.14 -28.59 6.33
N PHE A 102 -22.37 -28.31 5.28
CA PHE A 102 -22.71 -28.52 3.88
C PHE A 102 -21.99 -29.71 3.25
N GLY A 103 -20.93 -30.20 3.90
CA GLY A 103 -20.08 -31.23 3.32
C GLY A 103 -19.42 -30.75 2.03
N ASN A 104 -19.26 -31.66 1.06
CA ASN A 104 -18.64 -31.38 -0.24
C ASN A 104 -19.63 -30.90 -1.30
N LEU A 105 -20.81 -30.40 -0.90
CA LEU A 105 -21.83 -29.91 -1.84
C LEU A 105 -21.32 -28.74 -2.70
N PHE A 106 -20.45 -27.91 -2.12
CA PHE A 106 -19.84 -26.77 -2.77
C PHE A 106 -18.32 -26.97 -2.87
N LEU A 107 -17.76 -26.58 -4.01
CA LEU A 107 -16.31 -26.49 -4.21
C LEU A 107 -15.77 -25.24 -3.50
N GLU A 108 -16.52 -24.14 -3.57
CA GLU A 108 -16.14 -22.85 -3.01
C GLU A 108 -17.37 -22.08 -2.54
N ILE A 109 -17.25 -21.40 -1.40
CA ILE A 109 -18.26 -20.45 -0.89
C ILE A 109 -17.53 -19.15 -0.59
N LEU A 110 -18.02 -18.06 -1.17
CA LEU A 110 -17.46 -16.72 -0.99
C LEU A 110 -18.12 -16.00 0.19
N GLN A 111 -17.49 -14.90 0.62
CA GLN A 111 -18.03 -14.04 1.68
C GLN A 111 -19.45 -13.56 1.31
N PRO A 112 -20.40 -13.59 2.26
CA PRO A 112 -21.74 -13.13 1.98
C PRO A 112 -21.80 -11.61 1.83
N SER A 113 -22.84 -11.17 1.12
CA SER A 113 -23.33 -9.80 1.15
C SER A 113 -24.82 -9.87 1.44
N GLN A 114 -25.26 -9.25 2.53
CA GLN A 114 -26.65 -9.26 3.01
C GLN A 114 -27.24 -10.67 3.15
N LYS A 115 -26.49 -11.59 3.77
CA LYS A 115 -26.87 -12.98 4.04
C LYS A 115 -27.05 -13.85 2.78
N ILE A 116 -26.53 -13.38 1.64
CA ILE A 116 -26.52 -14.10 0.36
C ILE A 116 -25.08 -14.42 0.00
N TYR A 117 -24.82 -15.69 -0.30
CA TYR A 117 -23.49 -16.20 -0.60
C TYR A 117 -23.43 -16.61 -2.07
N ALA A 118 -22.38 -16.19 -2.76
CA ALA A 118 -22.00 -16.83 -4.01
C ALA A 118 -21.26 -18.13 -3.72
N ALA A 119 -21.63 -19.21 -4.40
CA ALA A 119 -21.03 -20.52 -4.23
C ALA A 119 -20.79 -21.20 -5.58
N ILE A 120 -19.69 -21.94 -5.68
CA ILE A 120 -19.38 -22.78 -6.84
C ILE A 120 -19.68 -24.22 -6.47
N ARG A 121 -20.52 -24.90 -7.25
CA ARG A 121 -20.78 -26.35 -7.13
C ARG A 121 -20.36 -27.08 -8.39
N PHE A 122 -20.22 -28.41 -8.29
CA PHE A 122 -20.01 -29.26 -9.45
C PHE A 122 -21.32 -29.90 -9.87
N ASN A 123 -21.76 -29.67 -11.11
CA ASN A 123 -22.93 -30.33 -11.67
C ASN A 123 -22.46 -31.62 -12.35
N ASN A 124 -22.70 -32.75 -11.67
CA ASN A 124 -22.32 -34.09 -12.16
C ASN A 124 -22.98 -34.45 -13.50
N LYS A 125 -24.22 -33.98 -13.75
CA LYS A 125 -24.95 -34.31 -14.98
C LYS A 125 -24.29 -33.69 -16.21
N GLU A 126 -23.73 -32.50 -16.06
CA GLU A 126 -23.12 -31.74 -17.15
C GLU A 126 -21.59 -31.70 -17.08
N ASN A 127 -20.99 -32.38 -16.08
CA ASN A 127 -19.55 -32.41 -15.83
C ASN A 127 -18.91 -31.00 -15.82
N LYS A 128 -19.58 -30.02 -15.21
CA LYS A 128 -19.15 -28.61 -15.23
C LYS A 128 -19.29 -27.94 -13.86
N LYS A 129 -18.50 -26.89 -13.64
CA LYS A 129 -18.63 -26.01 -12.47
C LYS A 129 -19.75 -25.00 -12.70
N GLU A 130 -20.54 -24.76 -11.67
CA GLU A 130 -21.67 -23.83 -11.70
C GLU A 130 -21.56 -22.81 -10.58
N LEU A 131 -21.65 -21.53 -10.93
CA LEU A 131 -21.84 -20.46 -9.97
C LEU A 131 -23.32 -20.35 -9.63
N VAL A 132 -23.65 -20.50 -8.35
CA VAL A 132 -25.00 -20.37 -7.79
C VAL A 132 -24.99 -19.38 -6.62
N TYR A 133 -26.17 -18.93 -6.21
CA TYR A 133 -26.34 -18.11 -5.02
C TYR A 133 -27.17 -18.85 -3.99
N ILE A 134 -26.72 -18.86 -2.74
CA ILE A 134 -27.37 -19.53 -1.62
C ILE A 134 -27.71 -18.57 -0.49
N ASP A 135 -28.79 -18.84 0.23
CA ASP A 135 -29.19 -18.06 1.42
C ASP A 135 -28.43 -18.46 2.69
N SER A 136 -28.69 -17.76 3.80
CA SER A 136 -28.16 -18.07 5.13
C SER A 136 -28.77 -19.31 5.80
N ILE A 137 -29.54 -20.13 5.06
CA ILE A 137 -29.74 -21.54 5.42
C ILE A 137 -29.23 -22.54 4.34
N GLY A 138 -28.58 -22.08 3.28
CA GLY A 138 -27.85 -22.87 2.30
C GLY A 138 -28.72 -23.37 1.15
N ARG A 139 -29.92 -22.81 1.01
CA ARG A 139 -30.80 -23.10 -0.12
C ARG A 139 -30.37 -22.26 -1.30
N VAL A 140 -30.35 -22.88 -2.48
CA VAL A 140 -30.15 -22.18 -3.75
C VAL A 140 -31.33 -21.23 -3.99
N LEU A 141 -31.05 -19.98 -4.36
CA LEU A 141 -32.04 -18.90 -4.40
C LEU A 141 -32.88 -18.85 -5.68
N PHE A 142 -32.39 -19.37 -6.81
CA PHE A 142 -33.02 -19.18 -8.13
C PHE A 142 -33.23 -20.51 -8.86
N ASP A 143 -33.97 -21.44 -8.28
CA ASP A 143 -34.38 -22.70 -8.92
C ASP A 143 -33.25 -23.43 -9.65
N ASP A 144 -32.09 -23.56 -9.01
CA ASP A 144 -30.89 -24.20 -9.57
C ASP A 144 -30.32 -23.56 -10.85
N VAL A 145 -30.68 -22.31 -11.14
CA VAL A 145 -30.06 -21.52 -12.19
C VAL A 145 -28.61 -21.24 -11.86
N SER A 146 -27.72 -21.53 -12.82
CA SER A 146 -26.30 -21.18 -12.75
C SER A 146 -25.98 -19.90 -13.54
N PHE A 147 -24.95 -19.19 -13.10
CA PHE A 147 -24.56 -17.88 -13.63
C PHE A 147 -23.12 -17.88 -14.17
N LEU A 148 -22.80 -16.91 -15.04
CA LEU A 148 -21.49 -16.76 -15.68
C LEU A 148 -20.59 -15.72 -15.01
N ASN A 149 -21.16 -14.84 -14.19
CA ASN A 149 -20.45 -13.75 -13.55
C ASN A 149 -20.75 -13.71 -12.06
N LEU A 150 -19.72 -13.36 -11.29
CA LEU A 150 -19.82 -13.12 -9.86
C LEU A 150 -20.16 -11.65 -9.63
N ASN A 151 -21.32 -11.40 -9.02
CA ASN A 151 -21.71 -10.09 -8.49
C ASN A 151 -22.23 -10.21 -7.06
N ASN A 152 -21.95 -9.21 -6.24
CA ASN A 152 -22.47 -9.12 -4.89
C ASN A 152 -23.90 -8.57 -4.91
N PHE A 153 -24.74 -9.13 -4.04
CA PHE A 153 -26.08 -8.61 -3.81
C PHE A 153 -26.02 -7.37 -2.92
N LYS A 154 -26.74 -6.32 -3.30
CA LYS A 154 -26.98 -5.15 -2.45
C LYS A 154 -28.44 -4.78 -2.55
N ASN A 155 -29.03 -4.48 -1.41
CA ASN A 155 -30.48 -4.40 -1.20
C ASN A 155 -31.25 -5.60 -1.76
N ASN A 156 -30.69 -6.81 -1.65
CA ASN A 156 -31.21 -8.04 -2.26
C ASN A 156 -31.28 -8.04 -3.79
N ILE A 157 -30.59 -7.14 -4.49
CA ILE A 157 -30.60 -7.05 -5.95
C ILE A 157 -29.19 -7.24 -6.52
N ALA A 158 -29.09 -7.92 -7.67
CA ALA A 158 -27.87 -8.03 -8.46
C ALA A 158 -28.20 -8.17 -9.96
N VAL A 159 -27.35 -7.65 -10.86
CA VAL A 159 -27.43 -7.98 -12.29
C VAL A 159 -26.60 -9.23 -12.55
N LEU A 160 -27.22 -10.30 -13.02
CA LEU A 160 -26.57 -11.59 -13.24
C LEU A 160 -26.72 -12.03 -14.69
N ARG A 161 -25.74 -12.76 -15.21
CA ARG A 161 -25.75 -13.35 -16.54
C ARG A 161 -25.96 -14.84 -16.42
N LYS A 162 -27.10 -15.32 -16.89
CA LYS A 162 -27.48 -16.74 -16.78
C LYS A 162 -26.60 -17.59 -17.70
N SER A 163 -26.20 -18.78 -17.24
CA SER A 163 -25.30 -19.66 -18.00
C SER A 163 -25.96 -20.28 -19.24
N THR A 164 -27.25 -20.61 -19.15
CA THR A 164 -27.97 -21.39 -20.17
C THR A 164 -28.26 -20.57 -21.44
N ASP A 165 -28.81 -19.37 -21.29
CA ASP A 165 -29.18 -18.49 -22.41
C ASP A 165 -28.21 -17.32 -22.62
N LYS A 166 -27.22 -17.16 -21.72
CA LYS A 166 -26.21 -16.10 -21.74
C LYS A 166 -26.81 -14.68 -21.68
N LYS A 167 -28.07 -14.53 -21.27
CA LYS A 167 -28.78 -13.25 -21.13
C LYS A 167 -28.55 -12.65 -19.74
N TRP A 168 -28.73 -11.34 -19.65
CA TRP A 168 -28.62 -10.56 -18.42
C TRP A 168 -29.98 -10.42 -17.73
N TYR A 169 -29.98 -10.65 -16.42
CA TYR A 169 -31.16 -10.62 -15.57
C TYR A 169 -30.91 -9.69 -14.39
N LEU A 170 -31.95 -8.99 -13.97
CA LEU A 170 -32.03 -8.42 -12.64
C LEU A 170 -32.53 -9.52 -11.69
N ALA A 171 -31.67 -9.93 -10.77
CA ALA A 171 -31.99 -10.92 -9.76
C ALA A 171 -32.42 -10.22 -8.47
N ASN A 172 -33.53 -10.66 -7.89
CA ASN A 172 -33.99 -10.23 -6.57
C ASN A 172 -33.99 -11.44 -5.62
N ALA A 173 -33.06 -11.45 -4.67
CA ALA A 173 -32.90 -12.55 -3.72
C ALA A 173 -34.03 -12.65 -2.70
N LYS A 174 -34.71 -11.54 -2.39
CA LYS A 174 -35.84 -11.53 -1.43
C LYS A 174 -37.07 -12.21 -2.05
N THR A 175 -37.38 -11.90 -3.31
CA THR A 175 -38.51 -12.50 -4.04
C THR A 175 -38.12 -13.75 -4.82
N LYS A 176 -36.83 -14.09 -4.88
CA LYS A 176 -36.26 -15.18 -5.67
C LYS A 176 -36.59 -15.09 -7.16
N ASN A 177 -36.81 -13.88 -7.67
CA ASN A 177 -37.20 -13.64 -9.05
C ASN A 177 -36.01 -13.21 -9.91
N LEU A 178 -36.03 -13.61 -11.20
CA LEU A 178 -35.13 -13.16 -12.25
C LEU A 178 -35.93 -12.39 -13.32
N LYS A 179 -35.79 -11.07 -13.36
CA LYS A 179 -36.38 -10.23 -14.41
C LYS A 179 -35.40 -10.05 -15.56
N LEU A 180 -35.81 -10.38 -16.79
CA LEU A 180 -34.97 -10.16 -17.97
C LEU A 180 -34.76 -8.65 -18.19
N LEU A 181 -33.51 -8.21 -18.37
CA LEU A 181 -33.22 -6.81 -18.71
C LEU A 181 -33.64 -6.50 -20.16
N ASP A 182 -33.95 -5.24 -20.45
CA ASP A 182 -34.39 -4.81 -21.78
C ASP A 182 -33.38 -5.11 -22.90
N SER A 183 -33.87 -5.16 -24.14
CA SER A 183 -33.07 -5.56 -25.30
C SER A 183 -31.89 -4.62 -25.61
N TYR A 184 -31.96 -3.34 -25.21
CA TYR A 184 -30.87 -2.38 -25.34
C TYR A 184 -29.71 -2.75 -24.42
N LEU A 185 -30.00 -3.09 -23.16
CA LEU A 185 -28.98 -3.54 -22.20
C LEU A 185 -28.39 -4.90 -22.57
N GLN A 186 -29.20 -5.87 -22.99
CA GLN A 186 -28.75 -7.23 -23.33
C GLN A 186 -27.52 -7.26 -24.25
N LYS A 187 -27.50 -6.38 -25.26
CA LYS A 187 -26.46 -6.34 -26.29
C LYS A 187 -25.23 -5.55 -25.85
N ARG A 188 -25.40 -4.60 -24.92
CA ARG A 188 -24.43 -3.54 -24.63
C ARG A 188 -23.70 -3.71 -23.31
N ILE A 189 -24.20 -4.49 -22.35
CA ILE A 189 -23.46 -4.71 -21.09
C ILE A 189 -22.11 -5.38 -21.39
N LEU A 190 -21.05 -4.79 -20.83
CA LEU A 190 -19.71 -5.36 -20.80
C LEU A 190 -19.48 -6.05 -19.45
N TYR A 191 -19.63 -5.32 -18.35
CA TYR A 191 -19.59 -5.84 -16.98
C TYR A 191 -20.42 -4.95 -16.03
N VAL A 192 -20.67 -5.46 -14.83
CA VAL A 192 -21.42 -4.81 -13.75
C VAL A 192 -20.48 -4.67 -12.57
N PHE A 193 -20.47 -3.52 -11.90
CA PHE A 193 -19.45 -3.22 -10.89
C PHE A 193 -20.00 -3.13 -9.47
N SER A 194 -21.10 -2.40 -9.27
CA SER A 194 -21.56 -2.08 -7.92
C SER A 194 -23.04 -1.71 -7.88
N TYR A 195 -23.61 -1.87 -6.69
CA TYR A 195 -24.94 -1.37 -6.32
C TYR A 195 -24.82 -0.54 -5.05
N VAL A 196 -25.40 0.65 -5.03
CA VAL A 196 -25.48 1.50 -3.83
C VAL A 196 -26.82 2.21 -3.82
N ASN A 197 -27.51 2.17 -2.67
CA ASN A 197 -28.80 2.84 -2.43
C ASN A 197 -29.81 2.73 -3.58
N GLY A 198 -30.00 1.51 -4.08
CA GLY A 198 -31.01 1.20 -5.10
C GLY A 198 -30.58 1.48 -6.55
N LEU A 199 -29.37 1.97 -6.77
CA LEU A 199 -28.78 2.13 -8.11
C LEU A 199 -27.69 1.11 -8.39
N CYS A 200 -27.71 0.54 -9.60
CA CYS A 200 -26.69 -0.36 -10.14
C CYS A 200 -25.83 0.33 -11.18
N LYS A 201 -24.50 0.39 -10.98
CA LYS A 201 -23.56 0.87 -11.99
C LYS A 201 -23.24 -0.22 -13.00
N VAL A 202 -23.54 0.04 -14.27
CA VAL A 202 -23.33 -0.90 -15.38
C VAL A 202 -22.46 -0.26 -16.46
N HIS A 203 -21.38 -0.95 -16.83
CA HIS A 203 -20.48 -0.52 -17.90
C HIS A 203 -20.90 -1.16 -19.22
N LEU A 204 -21.01 -0.32 -20.25
CA LEU A 204 -21.38 -0.71 -21.59
C LEU A 204 -20.14 -0.90 -22.47
N LYS A 205 -20.26 -1.74 -23.51
CA LYS A 205 -19.19 -2.07 -24.47
C LYS A 205 -18.63 -0.86 -25.23
N ASN A 206 -19.38 0.24 -25.29
CA ASN A 206 -18.94 1.49 -25.93
C ASN A 206 -18.24 2.45 -24.95
N GLY A 207 -17.81 1.96 -23.78
CA GLY A 207 -17.13 2.73 -22.74
C GLY A 207 -18.05 3.58 -21.87
N LYS A 208 -19.37 3.59 -22.14
CA LYS A 208 -20.33 4.41 -21.37
C LYS A 208 -20.83 3.68 -20.13
N VAL A 209 -21.28 4.45 -19.15
CA VAL A 209 -21.90 3.98 -17.92
C VAL A 209 -23.38 4.35 -17.88
N VAL A 210 -24.19 3.42 -17.39
CA VAL A 210 -25.59 3.63 -17.03
C VAL A 210 -25.85 3.18 -15.61
N PHE A 211 -26.85 3.78 -14.97
CA PHE A 211 -27.28 3.47 -13.62
C PHE A 211 -28.70 2.90 -13.68
N LEU A 212 -28.88 1.65 -13.24
CA LEU A 212 -30.19 0.99 -13.23
C LEU A 212 -30.85 1.15 -11.87
N ASN A 213 -32.16 1.36 -11.82
CA ASN A 213 -32.93 1.31 -10.57
C ASN A 213 -33.17 -0.14 -10.10
N GLU A 214 -33.84 -0.29 -8.95
CA GLU A 214 -34.24 -1.58 -8.39
C GLU A 214 -35.22 -2.39 -9.26
N SER A 215 -35.84 -1.75 -10.25
CA SER A 215 -36.69 -2.39 -11.27
C SER A 215 -35.88 -2.84 -12.50
N GLY A 216 -34.59 -2.52 -12.57
CA GLY A 216 -33.69 -2.85 -13.69
C GLY A 216 -33.82 -1.92 -14.89
N GLU A 217 -34.50 -0.79 -14.72
CA GLU A 217 -34.67 0.23 -15.76
C GLU A 217 -33.53 1.26 -15.67
N ILE A 218 -33.14 1.83 -16.81
CA ILE A 218 -32.14 2.89 -16.84
C ILE A 218 -32.71 4.13 -16.16
N HIS A 219 -32.23 4.41 -14.95
CA HIS A 219 -32.57 5.61 -14.21
C HIS A 219 -31.74 6.80 -14.70
N LEU A 220 -30.43 6.60 -14.84
CA LEU A 220 -29.51 7.61 -15.35
C LEU A 220 -28.58 7.05 -16.41
N HIS A 221 -28.29 7.89 -17.40
CA HIS A 221 -27.27 7.65 -18.41
C HIS A 221 -26.18 8.70 -18.25
N GLN A 222 -24.91 8.33 -18.34
CA GLN A 222 -23.80 9.27 -18.07
C GLN A 222 -23.88 10.59 -18.86
N LYS A 223 -24.44 10.54 -20.07
CA LYS A 223 -24.65 11.70 -20.95
C LYS A 223 -25.60 12.74 -20.37
N ASN A 224 -26.50 12.31 -19.49
CA ASN A 224 -27.51 13.16 -18.87
C ASN A 224 -26.95 13.85 -17.61
N LEU A 225 -25.77 13.44 -17.12
CA LEU A 225 -25.07 14.12 -16.05
C LEU A 225 -24.47 15.42 -16.59
N LYS A 226 -24.78 16.55 -15.96
CA LYS A 226 -24.24 17.86 -16.38
C LYS A 226 -22.72 17.87 -16.25
N GLY A 227 -22.00 17.95 -17.38
CA GLY A 227 -20.54 17.82 -17.40
C GLY A 227 -20.02 16.37 -17.35
N GLY A 228 -20.88 15.36 -17.50
CA GLY A 228 -20.51 13.94 -17.49
C GLY A 228 -19.68 13.50 -18.70
N ASN A 229 -19.83 14.15 -19.86
CA ASN A 229 -19.15 13.69 -21.09
C ASN A 229 -17.61 13.79 -21.02
N SER A 230 -17.06 14.62 -20.13
CA SER A 230 -15.62 14.75 -19.88
C SER A 230 -15.12 13.83 -18.76
N LEU A 231 -16.01 13.08 -18.11
CA LEU A 231 -15.67 12.17 -17.02
C LEU A 231 -15.45 10.76 -17.59
N PHE A 232 -14.34 10.13 -17.22
CA PHE A 232 -13.96 8.78 -17.67
C PHE A 232 -14.20 7.69 -16.62
N GLN A 233 -14.43 8.06 -15.37
CA GLN A 233 -14.74 7.11 -14.29
C GLN A 233 -15.94 7.58 -13.49
N TYR A 234 -16.76 6.62 -13.06
CA TYR A 234 -17.92 6.85 -12.22
C TYR A 234 -17.93 5.85 -11.08
N GLU A 235 -18.33 6.32 -9.91
CA GLU A 235 -18.54 5.48 -8.74
C GLU A 235 -19.84 5.87 -8.04
N LEU A 236 -20.46 4.89 -7.39
CA LEU A 236 -21.67 5.08 -6.60
C LEU A 236 -21.28 5.07 -5.12
N PHE A 237 -21.74 6.06 -4.35
CA PHE A 237 -21.41 6.20 -2.93
C PHE A 237 -22.53 6.88 -2.15
N GLY A 238 -23.03 6.24 -1.10
CA GLY A 238 -24.19 6.74 -0.38
C GLY A 238 -25.29 7.16 -1.33
N LYS A 239 -25.70 8.42 -1.22
CA LYS A 239 -26.76 9.04 -2.03
C LYS A 239 -26.23 9.80 -3.25
N TYR A 240 -24.99 9.53 -3.66
CA TYR A 240 -24.29 10.31 -4.68
C TYR A 240 -23.67 9.44 -5.77
N ILE A 241 -23.63 10.00 -6.97
CA ILE A 241 -22.79 9.51 -8.07
C ILE A 241 -21.59 10.43 -8.12
N VAL A 242 -20.39 9.86 -8.14
CA VAL A 242 -19.15 10.64 -8.24
C VAL A 242 -18.50 10.31 -9.57
N GLY A 243 -18.35 11.32 -10.43
CA GLY A 243 -17.67 11.20 -11.71
C GLY A 243 -16.32 11.92 -11.68
N LYS A 244 -15.32 11.37 -12.36
CA LYS A 244 -13.93 11.84 -12.38
C LYS A 244 -13.46 12.12 -13.81
N SER A 245 -12.77 13.25 -13.99
CA SER A 245 -11.93 13.58 -15.16
C SER A 245 -10.46 13.72 -14.75
N ASP A 246 -9.62 14.16 -15.68
CA ASP A 246 -8.21 14.47 -15.42
C ASP A 246 -8.03 15.76 -14.59
N GLU A 247 -9.05 16.62 -14.57
CA GLU A 247 -8.96 17.98 -14.01
C GLU A 247 -9.95 18.27 -12.90
N TYR A 248 -11.01 17.47 -12.75
CA TYR A 248 -11.96 17.63 -11.64
C TYR A 248 -12.70 16.34 -11.27
N ILE A 249 -13.26 16.36 -10.06
CA ILE A 249 -14.30 15.46 -9.61
C ILE A 249 -15.62 16.22 -9.60
N ILE A 250 -16.69 15.56 -10.03
CA ILE A 250 -18.06 16.07 -9.89
C ILE A 250 -18.88 15.09 -9.07
N GLN A 251 -19.55 15.61 -8.04
CA GLN A 251 -20.56 14.91 -7.28
C GLN A 251 -21.94 15.23 -7.86
N PHE A 252 -22.74 14.21 -8.11
CA PHE A 252 -24.12 14.29 -8.56
C PHE A 252 -25.05 13.66 -7.54
N ASP A 253 -26.28 14.15 -7.45
CA ASP A 253 -27.37 13.39 -6.84
C ASP A 253 -27.81 12.24 -7.78
N PHE A 254 -28.75 11.43 -7.30
CA PHE A 254 -29.31 10.32 -8.07
C PHE A 254 -30.28 10.76 -9.17
N ASP A 255 -30.67 12.03 -9.22
CA ASP A 255 -31.41 12.63 -10.34
C ASP A 255 -30.47 13.18 -11.43
N GLY A 256 -29.16 13.13 -11.20
CA GLY A 256 -28.12 13.55 -12.14
C GLY A 256 -27.79 15.04 -12.09
N ASN A 257 -28.31 15.77 -11.11
CA ASN A 257 -27.94 17.16 -10.88
C ASN A 257 -26.55 17.22 -10.26
N GLN A 258 -25.71 18.11 -10.80
CA GLN A 258 -24.43 18.41 -10.21
C GLN A 258 -24.65 19.13 -8.87
N ILE A 259 -24.12 18.55 -7.80
CA ILE A 259 -24.14 19.13 -6.46
C ILE A 259 -22.89 19.99 -6.25
N LYS A 260 -21.71 19.43 -6.54
CA LYS A 260 -20.43 20.09 -6.26
C LYS A 260 -19.35 19.62 -7.23
N LYS A 261 -18.43 20.52 -7.56
CA LYS A 261 -17.28 20.28 -8.43
C LYS A 261 -16.00 20.64 -7.68
N PHE A 262 -15.01 19.74 -7.74
CA PHE A 262 -13.73 19.89 -7.04
C PHE A 262 -12.59 19.87 -8.06
N PRO A 263 -11.61 20.78 -7.96
CA PRO A 263 -10.41 20.70 -8.77
C PRO A 263 -9.64 19.40 -8.44
N PHE A 264 -9.15 18.73 -9.48
CA PHE A 264 -8.48 17.44 -9.38
C PHE A 264 -7.01 17.61 -9.12
N TYR A 265 -6.63 17.37 -7.88
CA TYR A 265 -5.28 16.95 -7.54
C TYR A 265 -5.29 15.60 -6.82
N PHE A 266 -6.46 14.97 -6.59
CA PHE A 266 -6.61 13.85 -5.66
C PHE A 266 -7.20 12.55 -6.27
N GLU A 267 -6.60 11.37 -6.01
CA GLU A 267 -7.18 10.04 -6.25
C GLU A 267 -8.15 9.63 -5.14
N PHE A 268 -9.24 8.95 -5.52
CA PHE A 268 -10.14 8.33 -4.55
C PHE A 268 -9.53 7.06 -3.98
N ILE A 269 -9.58 7.00 -2.66
CA ILE A 269 -9.08 5.91 -1.88
C ILE A 269 -10.23 4.94 -1.58
N GLN A 270 -11.17 5.44 -0.79
CA GLN A 270 -12.32 4.70 -0.28
C GLN A 270 -13.40 5.71 0.04
N ILE A 271 -14.65 5.35 -0.19
CA ILE A 271 -15.77 6.23 0.09
C ILE A 271 -16.89 5.37 0.67
N THR A 272 -17.62 5.97 1.60
CA THR A 272 -18.74 5.39 2.34
C THR A 272 -19.98 6.27 2.16
N ASP A 273 -21.06 6.02 2.92
CA ASP A 273 -22.26 6.85 2.92
C ASP A 273 -22.13 8.09 3.83
N LYS A 274 -21.07 8.15 4.65
CA LYS A 274 -20.75 9.31 5.51
C LYS A 274 -19.44 10.04 5.15
N TYR A 275 -18.46 9.33 4.62
CA TYR A 275 -17.09 9.84 4.49
C TYR A 275 -16.47 9.53 3.13
N ILE A 276 -15.62 10.45 2.70
CA ILE A 276 -14.83 10.37 1.47
C ILE A 276 -13.37 10.42 1.86
N LEU A 277 -12.58 9.43 1.46
CA LEU A 277 -11.13 9.45 1.64
C LEU A 277 -10.48 9.66 0.28
N THR A 278 -9.63 10.67 0.17
CA THR A 278 -8.90 11.02 -1.06
C THR A 278 -7.41 11.22 -0.78
N THR A 279 -6.54 11.11 -1.77
CA THR A 279 -5.10 11.45 -1.66
C THR A 279 -4.71 12.34 -2.81
N ASP A 280 -3.86 13.36 -2.64
CA ASP A 280 -3.37 14.24 -3.72
C ASP A 280 -2.36 13.58 -4.68
N GLY A 281 -2.35 12.25 -4.75
CA GLY A 281 -1.29 11.49 -5.41
C GLY A 281 0.03 11.50 -4.63
N SER A 282 0.11 12.21 -3.51
CA SER A 282 1.12 11.92 -2.50
C SER A 282 0.71 10.66 -1.72
N LEU A 283 1.50 10.30 -0.73
CA LEU A 283 1.05 9.26 0.18
C LEU A 283 0.04 9.81 1.18
N LYS A 284 -0.28 11.12 1.17
CA LYS A 284 -1.15 11.78 2.11
C LYS A 284 -2.63 11.64 1.71
N ALA A 285 -3.40 10.88 2.49
CA ALA A 285 -4.83 10.86 2.42
C ALA A 285 -5.46 12.00 3.26
N THR A 286 -6.64 12.45 2.86
CA THR A 286 -7.47 13.42 3.58
C THR A 286 -8.87 12.84 3.66
N LEU A 287 -9.40 12.76 4.88
CA LEU A 287 -10.77 12.34 5.13
C LEU A 287 -11.67 13.56 5.00
N PHE A 288 -12.79 13.40 4.32
CA PHE A 288 -13.78 14.43 4.11
C PHE A 288 -15.16 13.92 4.52
N SER A 289 -16.00 14.84 5.01
CA SER A 289 -17.44 14.61 5.08
C SER A 289 -18.05 14.54 3.66
N HIS A 290 -19.32 14.14 3.53
CA HIS A 290 -20.02 14.26 2.24
C HIS A 290 -20.29 15.69 1.79
N GLN A 291 -20.19 16.66 2.70
CA GLN A 291 -20.16 18.08 2.37
C GLN A 291 -18.78 18.52 1.86
N TYR A 292 -17.79 17.62 1.90
CA TYR A 292 -16.38 17.83 1.59
C TYR A 292 -15.68 18.80 2.54
N ASP A 293 -16.09 18.78 3.80
CA ASP A 293 -15.34 19.43 4.87
C ASP A 293 -14.25 18.45 5.30
N ALA A 294 -13.00 18.92 5.40
CA ALA A 294 -11.89 18.09 5.85
C ALA A 294 -12.12 17.68 7.31
N ILE A 295 -11.94 16.40 7.60
CA ILE A 295 -12.10 15.81 8.92
C ILE A 295 -10.71 15.44 9.45
N SER A 296 -10.29 16.09 10.53
CA SER A 296 -9.09 15.71 11.27
C SER A 296 -9.35 14.47 12.11
N LEU A 297 -8.41 13.53 12.14
CA LEU A 297 -8.45 12.37 13.05
C LEU A 297 -7.94 12.72 14.47
N PRO A 298 -8.30 11.96 15.53
CA PRO A 298 -7.77 12.17 16.88
C PRO A 298 -6.44 11.43 17.02
N VAL A 299 -5.39 11.95 16.38
CA VAL A 299 -4.03 11.42 16.55
C VAL A 299 -3.15 12.50 17.16
N LYS A 300 -2.17 12.08 17.95
CA LYS A 300 -1.20 13.00 18.58
C LYS A 300 -0.26 13.57 17.52
N GLU A 301 0.44 14.65 17.85
CA GLU A 301 1.40 15.31 16.96
C GLU A 301 2.50 14.36 16.45
N ASN A 302 2.89 13.38 17.27
CA ASN A 302 3.85 12.34 16.90
C ASN A 302 3.20 11.12 16.24
N GLU A 303 1.91 11.10 15.94
CA GLU A 303 1.23 9.94 15.37
C GLU A 303 0.92 10.14 13.88
N ILE A 304 1.10 9.09 13.07
CA ILE A 304 0.71 9.03 11.66
C ILE A 304 -0.33 7.92 11.52
N PHE A 305 -1.51 8.22 10.97
CA PHE A 305 -2.53 7.22 10.69
C PHE A 305 -2.67 6.94 9.20
N VAL A 306 -2.44 5.70 8.82
CA VAL A 306 -2.60 5.21 7.46
C VAL A 306 -3.91 4.45 7.41
N VAL A 307 -4.90 5.00 6.71
CA VAL A 307 -6.21 4.36 6.60
C VAL A 307 -6.11 3.20 5.62
N ASP A 308 -6.61 2.06 6.05
CA ASP A 308 -6.65 0.82 5.28
C ASP A 308 -8.10 0.32 5.10
N TYR A 309 -8.99 0.77 5.99
CA TYR A 309 -10.41 0.44 5.97
C TYR A 309 -11.26 1.65 6.37
N LEU A 310 -12.34 1.89 5.64
CA LEU A 310 -13.32 2.92 5.93
C LEU A 310 -14.74 2.35 5.76
N SER A 311 -15.56 2.48 6.79
CA SER A 311 -17.00 2.22 6.77
C SER A 311 -17.76 3.40 7.36
N ASP A 312 -19.09 3.38 7.28
CA ASP A 312 -19.92 4.44 7.89
C ASP A 312 -19.81 4.51 9.40
N SER A 313 -19.37 3.42 10.04
CA SER A 313 -19.26 3.29 11.49
C SER A 313 -17.82 3.27 11.98
N LEU A 314 -16.84 2.96 11.12
CA LEU A 314 -15.47 2.69 11.52
C LEU A 314 -14.44 3.21 10.51
N ILE A 315 -13.30 3.67 11.02
CA ILE A 315 -12.08 3.92 10.24
C ILE A 315 -10.98 3.01 10.78
N GLY A 316 -10.58 2.00 10.02
CA GLY A 316 -9.48 1.10 10.33
C GLY A 316 -8.20 1.51 9.62
N GLY A 317 -7.08 1.44 10.31
CA GLY A 317 -5.81 1.83 9.74
C GLY A 317 -4.64 1.53 10.64
N VAL A 318 -3.44 1.65 10.11
CA VAL A 318 -2.20 1.53 10.89
C VAL A 318 -1.89 2.89 11.49
N LEU A 319 -1.91 2.99 12.80
CA LEU A 319 -1.27 4.10 13.49
C LEU A 319 0.20 3.78 13.73
N LEU A 320 1.02 4.77 13.49
CA LEU A 320 2.43 4.77 13.81
C LEU A 320 2.70 5.91 14.78
N ASP A 321 3.32 5.60 15.90
CA ASP A 321 3.95 6.58 16.76
C ASP A 321 5.39 6.83 16.27
N THR A 322 5.67 8.07 15.89
CA THR A 322 6.94 8.50 15.30
C THR A 322 8.06 8.69 16.32
N ILE A 323 7.74 8.80 17.61
CA ILE A 323 8.71 8.94 18.70
C ILE A 323 9.26 7.56 19.10
N ASN A 324 8.37 6.63 19.44
CA ASN A 324 8.79 5.29 19.89
C ASN A 324 8.84 4.25 18.76
N HIS A 325 8.46 4.64 17.54
CA HIS A 325 8.42 3.79 16.36
C HIS A 325 7.52 2.56 16.50
N SER A 326 6.54 2.58 17.40
CA SER A 326 5.54 1.53 17.50
C SER A 326 4.49 1.69 16.41
N MET A 327 4.09 0.57 15.79
CA MET A 327 2.91 0.53 14.94
C MET A 327 1.85 -0.34 15.57
N TYR A 328 0.62 0.12 15.47
CA TYR A 328 -0.54 -0.62 15.93
C TYR A 328 -1.70 -0.26 15.02
N TYR A 329 -2.45 -1.27 14.61
CA TYR A 329 -3.64 -1.02 13.84
C TYR A 329 -4.74 -0.57 14.80
N ARG A 330 -5.37 0.53 14.43
CA ARG A 330 -6.36 1.25 15.22
C ARG A 330 -7.60 1.36 14.33
N LEU A 331 -8.71 0.81 14.81
CA LEU A 331 -10.04 1.16 14.32
C LEU A 331 -10.44 2.50 14.97
N LEU A 332 -11.47 3.17 14.50
CA LEU A 332 -11.93 4.40 15.13
C LEU A 332 -13.42 4.49 14.86
N SER A 333 -14.24 4.64 15.90
CA SER A 333 -15.67 4.91 15.74
C SER A 333 -15.86 6.23 15.00
N THR A 334 -16.59 6.20 13.90
CA THR A 334 -16.92 7.41 13.14
C THR A 334 -17.97 8.29 13.85
N ILE A 335 -18.68 7.74 14.84
CA ILE A 335 -19.69 8.45 15.64
C ILE A 335 -19.03 9.36 16.68
N ASP A 336 -17.99 8.85 17.36
CA ASP A 336 -17.18 9.64 18.30
C ASP A 336 -16.53 10.87 17.63
N PHE A 337 -16.30 10.77 16.33
CA PHE A 337 -15.69 11.79 15.49
C PHE A 337 -16.56 13.03 15.29
N SER A 338 -17.84 12.85 14.94
CA SER A 338 -18.74 13.97 14.67
C SER A 338 -19.11 14.74 15.94
N GLU A 339 -19.10 14.08 17.10
CA GLU A 339 -19.53 14.68 18.37
C GLU A 339 -18.39 15.34 19.16
N LYS A 340 -17.14 14.86 19.07
CA LYS A 340 -16.01 15.35 19.89
C LYS A 340 -15.11 16.41 19.23
N MET A 341 -15.27 16.71 17.95
CA MET A 341 -14.37 17.59 17.18
C MET A 341 -14.88 19.04 17.00
N ARG A 342 -15.54 19.61 18.02
CA ARG A 342 -15.87 21.05 18.09
C ARG A 342 -14.79 21.87 18.82
N THR A 343 -13.52 21.71 18.44
CA THR A 343 -12.45 22.63 18.91
C THR A 343 -11.52 23.01 17.77
N PRO A 344 -10.99 24.25 17.75
CA PRO A 344 -10.41 24.83 16.55
C PRO A 344 -9.00 24.32 16.24
N GLU A 345 -8.73 24.20 14.94
CA GLU A 345 -7.42 24.24 14.27
C GLU A 345 -6.39 23.18 14.65
N ARG A 346 -6.43 22.00 14.02
CA ARG A 346 -5.21 21.20 13.72
C ARG A 346 -5.38 20.42 12.42
N GLU A 347 -4.63 20.82 11.38
CA GLU A 347 -4.49 20.08 10.12
C GLU A 347 -3.68 18.81 10.33
N MET A 348 -4.03 17.75 9.59
CA MET A 348 -3.37 16.46 9.71
C MET A 348 -3.24 15.74 8.37
N VAL A 349 -2.37 14.74 8.34
CA VAL A 349 -1.94 14.00 7.16
C VAL A 349 -2.29 12.52 7.33
N LEU A 350 -3.30 12.00 6.62
CA LEU A 350 -3.57 10.55 6.56
C LEU A 350 -2.73 9.89 5.47
N TYR A 351 -2.72 8.57 5.30
CA TYR A 351 -2.05 7.89 4.15
C TYR A 351 -2.90 6.72 3.57
N TYR A 352 -2.79 6.35 2.27
CA TYR A 352 -3.49 5.17 1.66
C TYR A 352 -2.68 4.36 0.62
N TYR A 353 -2.98 3.05 0.50
CA TYR A 353 -2.36 2.11 -0.45
C TYR A 353 -3.34 1.07 -1.04
N HIS A 354 -3.28 0.82 -2.36
CA HIS A 354 -3.83 -0.37 -3.04
C HIS A 354 -2.71 -1.42 -3.32
N SER A 355 -2.93 -2.71 -2.97
CA SER A 355 -2.17 -3.93 -3.36
C SER A 355 -1.09 -4.49 -2.39
N PRO A 356 -0.90 -5.84 -2.28
CA PRO A 356 -0.36 -6.56 -1.11
C PRO A 356 1.14 -6.57 -0.86
N LYS A 357 1.96 -5.91 -1.67
CA LYS A 357 3.43 -6.10 -1.64
C LYS A 357 4.18 -5.31 -0.56
N TYR A 358 3.48 -4.59 0.33
CA TYR A 358 4.07 -3.47 1.07
C TYR A 358 3.98 -3.55 2.59
N PHE A 359 3.76 -4.73 3.11
CA PHE A 359 3.64 -4.90 4.55
C PHE A 359 4.92 -5.08 5.35
N TYR A 360 6.14 -4.89 4.82
CA TYR A 360 7.39 -4.87 5.62
C TYR A 360 7.73 -3.38 5.74
N ASP A 361 7.29 -2.60 6.71
CA ASP A 361 7.87 -2.65 8.04
C ASP A 361 7.20 -1.62 8.96
N VAL A 362 7.30 -1.89 10.26
CA VAL A 362 7.31 -0.90 11.34
C VAL A 362 8.42 0.11 11.05
N LYS A 363 8.07 1.19 10.32
CA LYS A 363 8.59 2.58 10.41
C LYS A 363 8.14 3.43 9.21
N ILE A 364 6.84 3.71 9.15
CA ILE A 364 6.28 4.86 8.43
C ILE A 364 6.86 6.22 8.98
N ALA A 365 7.72 6.18 10.03
CA ALA A 365 8.22 7.33 10.79
C ALA A 365 9.50 7.96 10.25
N ARG A 366 10.18 7.37 9.26
CA ARG A 366 11.49 7.91 8.83
C ARG A 366 11.73 8.14 7.34
N SER A 367 10.95 7.60 6.40
CA SER A 367 11.13 8.03 5.00
C SER A 367 10.12 7.45 4.01
N TYR A 368 9.51 8.33 3.24
CA TYR A 368 9.22 8.10 1.82
C TYR A 368 10.34 7.26 1.13
N ASN A 369 10.05 5.99 0.78
CA ASN A 369 10.52 5.20 -0.39
C ASN A 369 10.61 3.68 -0.14
N MET A 370 9.46 3.03 0.02
CA MET A 370 9.40 1.59 0.28
C MET A 370 9.50 0.66 -0.96
N ARG A 371 9.92 1.16 -2.13
CA ARG A 371 10.29 0.33 -3.30
C ARG A 371 11.81 0.23 -3.52
N ARG A 372 12.63 0.77 -2.61
CA ARG A 372 14.10 0.84 -2.73
C ARG A 372 14.90 -0.13 -1.83
N PHE A 373 14.29 -0.91 -0.95
CA PHE A 373 15.03 -1.58 0.16
C PHE A 373 14.97 -3.11 0.23
N TRP A 374 14.29 -3.80 -0.68
CA TRP A 374 14.11 -5.26 -0.58
C TRP A 374 15.41 -6.12 -0.65
N PRO A 375 16.49 -5.73 -1.36
CA PRO A 375 17.72 -6.53 -1.39
C PRO A 375 18.68 -6.35 -0.20
N ILE A 376 18.43 -5.40 0.72
CA ILE A 376 19.41 -4.94 1.72
C ILE A 376 19.32 -5.68 3.06
N TYR A 377 18.21 -6.35 3.37
CA TYR A 377 17.93 -6.85 4.72
C TYR A 377 18.78 -8.03 5.22
N ARG A 378 19.65 -8.63 4.39
CA ARG A 378 20.40 -9.81 4.83
C ARG A 378 21.74 -9.54 5.50
N LYS A 379 22.30 -8.32 5.46
CA LYS A 379 23.63 -8.06 6.05
C LYS A 379 23.81 -6.63 6.58
N GLN A 380 24.00 -6.58 7.91
CA GLN A 380 24.87 -5.65 8.67
C GLN A 380 24.30 -4.37 9.29
N LYS A 381 24.88 -4.09 10.47
CA LYS A 381 24.58 -3.12 11.53
C LYS A 381 24.93 -1.67 11.19
N TYR A 382 24.39 -0.76 12.02
CA TYR A 382 24.76 0.63 12.32
C TYR A 382 24.14 1.73 11.44
N PHE A 383 23.31 2.60 12.03
CA PHE A 383 23.23 4.03 11.70
C PHE A 383 22.69 4.86 12.89
N SER A 384 23.30 6.02 13.13
CA SER A 384 22.96 7.06 14.12
C SER A 384 22.44 8.34 13.44
N ASP A 385 21.73 9.18 14.21
CA ASP A 385 20.99 10.38 13.79
C ASP A 385 21.84 11.54 13.24
N SER A 386 21.41 12.16 12.11
CA SER A 386 21.58 13.59 11.75
C SER A 386 20.88 13.88 10.41
N ASP A 387 20.54 15.15 10.13
CA ASP A 387 19.80 15.68 8.94
C ASP A 387 20.45 15.47 7.57
N ILE A 388 21.35 14.48 7.48
CA ILE A 388 22.14 14.18 6.32
C ILE A 388 21.79 12.76 5.88
N LYS A 389 21.06 12.65 4.77
CA LYS A 389 20.69 11.34 4.21
C LYS A 389 21.93 10.68 3.60
N ILE A 390 22.47 9.69 4.31
CA ILE A 390 23.51 8.78 3.81
C ILE A 390 22.81 7.62 3.09
N TYR A 391 23.09 7.46 1.79
CA TYR A 391 22.53 6.39 0.97
C TYR A 391 23.59 5.33 0.71
N SER A 392 23.33 4.09 1.07
CA SER A 392 24.24 2.97 0.81
C SER A 392 24.22 2.45 -0.65
N PHE A 393 23.41 3.07 -1.51
CA PHE A 393 23.24 2.72 -2.93
C PHE A 393 22.76 3.94 -3.75
N ILE A 394 22.81 3.87 -5.08
CA ILE A 394 22.33 4.97 -5.95
C ILE A 394 20.94 4.67 -6.48
N PRO A 395 19.94 5.52 -6.20
CA PRO A 395 18.61 5.23 -6.65
C PRO A 395 18.35 5.52 -8.13
N PRO A 396 17.52 4.72 -8.82
CA PRO A 396 17.16 4.95 -10.21
C PRO A 396 16.08 6.04 -10.32
N VAL A 397 16.49 7.30 -10.21
CA VAL A 397 15.64 8.48 -10.48
C VAL A 397 15.82 8.96 -11.92
N LYS A 398 14.77 9.57 -12.50
CA LYS A 398 14.82 10.20 -13.82
C LYS A 398 14.88 11.73 -13.77
N TYR A 399 14.77 12.33 -12.59
CA TYR A 399 14.78 13.77 -12.34
C TYR A 399 15.96 14.16 -11.44
N LYS A 400 16.42 15.41 -11.53
CA LYS A 400 17.51 15.94 -10.70
C LYS A 400 17.04 16.15 -9.27
N VAL A 401 17.89 15.81 -8.31
CA VAL A 401 17.67 16.04 -6.88
C VAL A 401 18.47 17.26 -6.44
N SER A 402 17.79 18.21 -5.79
CA SER A 402 18.34 19.53 -5.47
C SER A 402 18.95 19.66 -4.06
N PHE A 403 18.68 18.73 -3.14
CA PHE A 403 19.24 18.79 -1.79
C PHE A 403 20.58 18.03 -1.68
N PRO A 404 21.45 18.37 -0.70
CA PRO A 404 22.71 17.67 -0.48
C PRO A 404 22.52 16.20 -0.12
N VAL A 405 23.37 15.34 -0.67
CA VAL A 405 23.29 13.89 -0.48
C VAL A 405 24.65 13.33 -0.11
N ARG A 406 24.66 12.36 0.81
CA ARG A 406 25.85 11.56 1.13
C ARG A 406 25.65 10.14 0.61
N PHE A 407 26.66 9.56 -0.04
CA PHE A 407 26.60 8.21 -0.58
C PHE A 407 27.65 7.30 0.06
N GLN A 408 27.30 6.03 0.27
CA GLN A 408 28.16 4.95 0.75
C GLN A 408 27.97 3.71 -0.14
N ILE A 409 28.63 3.66 -1.27
CA ILE A 409 28.29 2.74 -2.36
C ILE A 409 29.19 1.51 -2.35
N HIS A 410 28.63 0.32 -2.53
CA HIS A 410 29.40 -0.89 -2.80
C HIS A 410 29.51 -1.15 -4.31
N GLY A 411 30.62 -1.74 -4.74
CA GLY A 411 31.05 -1.78 -6.15
C GLY A 411 30.16 -2.52 -7.15
N ALA A 412 29.06 -3.14 -6.71
CA ALA A 412 28.04 -3.72 -7.60
C ALA A 412 27.02 -2.69 -8.12
N GLU A 413 27.02 -1.47 -7.58
CA GLU A 413 26.01 -0.46 -7.87
C GLU A 413 26.27 0.31 -9.19
N PRO A 414 25.24 0.58 -9.99
CA PRO A 414 25.38 1.33 -11.24
C PRO A 414 25.64 2.82 -11.00
N LEU A 415 26.92 3.19 -10.91
CA LEU A 415 27.42 4.55 -10.70
C LEU A 415 26.91 5.61 -11.71
N LYS A 416 26.40 5.19 -12.88
CA LYS A 416 25.83 6.06 -13.93
C LYS A 416 24.66 6.95 -13.48
N TYR A 417 23.96 6.58 -12.40
CA TYR A 417 22.81 7.34 -11.90
C TYR A 417 23.20 8.55 -11.03
N LEU A 418 24.47 8.69 -10.63
CA LEU A 418 24.95 9.84 -9.86
C LEU A 418 24.77 11.18 -10.59
N LYS A 419 24.61 11.17 -11.92
CA LYS A 419 24.29 12.36 -12.72
C LYS A 419 23.02 13.10 -12.30
N TYR A 420 22.12 12.43 -11.57
CA TYR A 420 20.88 13.00 -11.04
C TYR A 420 21.03 13.60 -9.64
N PHE A 421 22.21 13.48 -9.01
CA PHE A 421 22.52 13.97 -7.67
C PHE A 421 23.70 14.97 -7.71
N PRO A 422 23.55 16.10 -8.42
CA PRO A 422 24.66 17.05 -8.63
C PRO A 422 25.19 17.67 -7.33
N ASN A 423 24.37 17.73 -6.27
CA ASN A 423 24.71 18.32 -4.98
C ASN A 423 25.24 17.29 -3.96
N THR A 424 25.82 16.18 -4.42
CA THR A 424 26.45 15.19 -3.54
C THR A 424 27.64 15.81 -2.80
N SER A 425 27.62 15.77 -1.47
CA SER A 425 28.67 16.35 -0.62
C SER A 425 29.62 15.30 -0.04
N TYR A 426 29.19 14.04 0.07
CA TYR A 426 30.02 12.98 0.65
C TYR A 426 29.89 11.73 -0.20
N LEU A 427 31.00 11.05 -0.45
CA LEU A 427 30.99 9.86 -1.29
C LEU A 427 31.98 8.83 -0.77
N GLN A 428 31.46 7.71 -0.27
CA GLN A 428 32.24 6.50 -0.02
C GLN A 428 31.97 5.47 -1.10
N ILE A 429 33.01 4.78 -1.56
CA ILE A 429 32.90 3.67 -2.50
C ILE A 429 33.77 2.52 -1.99
N TYR A 430 33.16 1.34 -1.89
CA TYR A 430 33.79 0.10 -1.44
C TYR A 430 33.85 -0.90 -2.58
N GLN A 431 34.95 -1.64 -2.72
CA GLN A 431 35.00 -2.84 -3.55
C GLN A 431 34.64 -2.60 -5.02
N TYR A 432 34.95 -1.41 -5.56
CA TYR A 432 34.72 -1.09 -6.96
C TYR A 432 35.71 -1.84 -7.84
N LYS A 433 35.18 -2.62 -8.80
CA LYS A 433 35.95 -3.59 -9.59
C LYS A 433 36.32 -3.09 -10.98
N GLU A 434 35.86 -1.91 -11.39
CA GLU A 434 36.20 -1.36 -12.70
C GLU A 434 37.43 -0.47 -12.64
N LYS A 435 38.17 -0.38 -13.76
CA LYS A 435 39.36 0.46 -13.89
C LYS A 435 39.06 1.96 -13.86
N HIS A 436 37.87 2.33 -14.30
CA HIS A 436 37.46 3.72 -14.46
C HIS A 436 36.07 3.94 -13.88
N PHE A 437 35.87 5.12 -13.31
CA PHE A 437 34.55 5.60 -12.96
C PHE A 437 33.73 5.99 -14.20
N PRO A 438 32.39 5.91 -14.17
CA PRO A 438 31.58 6.38 -15.28
C PRO A 438 31.59 7.92 -15.36
N LYS A 439 31.35 8.46 -16.57
CA LYS A 439 31.26 9.91 -16.85
C LYS A 439 30.31 10.69 -15.93
N ALA A 440 29.32 10.02 -15.33
CA ALA A 440 28.42 10.65 -14.37
C ALA A 440 29.15 11.28 -13.16
N MET A 441 30.31 10.73 -12.80
CA MET A 441 31.13 11.18 -11.66
C MET A 441 31.77 12.55 -11.90
N GLU A 442 31.88 12.98 -13.16
CA GLU A 442 32.41 14.29 -13.52
C GLU A 442 31.50 15.46 -13.10
N LYS A 443 30.23 15.16 -12.80
CA LYS A 443 29.23 16.16 -12.42
C LYS A 443 29.17 16.44 -10.92
N LEU A 444 29.91 15.70 -10.10
CA LEU A 444 29.88 15.80 -8.63
C LEU A 444 30.85 16.86 -8.12
N LYS A 445 30.56 18.13 -8.41
CA LYS A 445 31.41 19.27 -8.02
C LYS A 445 31.23 19.71 -6.56
N GLY A 446 30.15 19.26 -5.91
CA GLY A 446 29.81 19.63 -4.52
C GLY A 446 30.50 18.80 -3.44
N LEU A 447 31.41 17.89 -3.79
CA LEU A 447 32.04 16.96 -2.84
C LEU A 447 32.89 17.70 -1.81
N THR A 448 32.60 17.44 -0.54
CA THR A 448 33.37 17.87 0.64
C THR A 448 34.24 16.75 1.20
N GLU A 449 33.83 15.50 1.03
CA GLU A 449 34.60 14.34 1.49
C GLU A 449 34.50 13.14 0.54
N ILE A 450 35.61 12.43 0.36
CA ILE A 450 35.70 11.22 -0.46
C ILE A 450 36.36 10.09 0.33
N TYR A 451 35.79 8.90 0.26
CA TYR A 451 36.36 7.69 0.86
C TYR A 451 36.34 6.54 -0.15
N LEU A 452 37.50 5.98 -0.48
CA LEU A 452 37.59 4.80 -1.35
C LEU A 452 38.20 3.67 -0.53
N LYS A 453 37.58 2.48 -0.55
CA LYS A 453 38.09 1.31 0.15
C LYS A 453 38.04 0.06 -0.70
N ASP A 454 39.14 -0.68 -0.72
CA ASP A 454 39.28 -1.97 -1.39
C ASP A 454 38.88 -1.89 -2.87
N CYS A 455 39.31 -0.86 -3.60
CA CYS A 455 39.04 -0.69 -5.04
C CYS A 455 40.30 -1.06 -5.86
N PRO A 456 40.71 -2.34 -5.92
CA PRO A 456 42.02 -2.74 -6.42
C PRO A 456 42.18 -2.53 -7.93
N ALA A 457 41.08 -2.54 -8.70
CA ALA A 457 41.15 -2.35 -10.15
C ALA A 457 41.21 -0.88 -10.56
N LEU A 458 40.75 0.03 -9.70
CA LEU A 458 40.60 1.44 -10.00
C LEU A 458 41.98 2.08 -10.20
N SER A 459 42.22 2.60 -11.40
CA SER A 459 43.54 3.16 -11.75
C SER A 459 43.56 4.67 -11.94
N TYR A 460 42.39 5.30 -12.05
CA TYR A 460 42.28 6.72 -12.35
C TYR A 460 41.17 7.40 -11.56
N ILE A 461 41.49 8.58 -11.01
CA ILE A 461 40.53 9.51 -10.39
C ILE A 461 39.98 10.44 -11.48
N PRO A 462 38.67 10.73 -11.55
CA PRO A 462 38.10 11.59 -12.59
C PRO A 462 38.81 12.95 -12.63
N PHE A 463 39.10 13.48 -13.83
CA PHE A 463 39.82 14.75 -13.96
C PHE A 463 39.11 15.90 -13.23
N SER A 464 37.78 15.91 -13.22
CA SER A 464 36.95 16.85 -12.47
C SER A 464 37.21 16.85 -10.96
N TRP A 465 37.74 15.75 -10.40
CA TRP A 465 38.05 15.63 -8.98
C TRP A 465 39.44 16.16 -8.62
N MET A 466 40.26 16.49 -9.63
CA MET A 466 41.57 17.10 -9.41
C MET A 466 41.44 18.52 -8.85
N SER A 467 40.28 19.17 -8.93
CA SER A 467 40.08 20.50 -8.35
C SER A 467 38.64 20.64 -7.86
N LEU A 468 38.35 20.02 -6.71
CA LEU A 468 37.06 20.13 -6.04
C LEU A 468 37.10 21.30 -5.07
N PRO A 469 36.25 22.33 -5.28
CA PRO A 469 36.35 23.59 -4.53
C PRO A 469 36.03 23.41 -3.04
N ASN A 470 35.25 22.39 -2.67
CA ASN A 470 34.79 22.20 -1.29
C ASN A 470 35.42 20.98 -0.60
N LEU A 471 36.35 20.28 -1.26
CA LEU A 471 36.90 19.03 -0.73
C LEU A 471 37.86 19.32 0.42
N THR A 472 37.53 18.77 1.60
CA THR A 472 38.30 18.93 2.84
C THR A 472 38.92 17.62 3.31
N LYS A 473 38.30 16.47 2.98
CA LYS A 473 38.78 15.15 3.41
C LYS A 473 38.82 14.13 2.26
N ALA A 474 39.91 13.38 2.15
CA ALA A 474 40.00 12.25 1.23
C ALA A 474 40.74 11.07 1.88
N THR A 475 40.21 9.87 1.74
CA THR A 475 40.83 8.65 2.30
C THR A 475 40.74 7.52 1.29
N PHE A 476 41.88 6.94 0.88
CA PHE A 476 41.96 5.86 -0.11
C PHE A 476 42.69 4.65 0.46
N TYR A 477 41.93 3.63 0.84
CA TYR A 477 42.44 2.38 1.41
C TYR A 477 42.28 1.20 0.45
N GLY A 478 43.24 0.29 0.37
CA GLY A 478 43.17 -0.87 -0.51
C GLY A 478 43.00 -0.49 -1.99
N CYS A 479 43.60 0.62 -2.42
CA CYS A 479 43.49 1.20 -3.76
C CYS A 479 44.86 1.31 -4.47
N PRO A 480 45.62 0.22 -4.65
CA PRO A 480 47.02 0.24 -5.05
C PRO A 480 47.29 0.77 -6.47
N ASN A 481 46.31 0.70 -7.36
CA ASN A 481 46.49 1.04 -8.76
C ASN A 481 46.15 2.51 -9.08
N ILE A 482 45.65 3.29 -8.11
CA ILE A 482 45.32 4.70 -8.33
C ILE A 482 46.60 5.50 -8.59
N GLN A 483 46.65 6.16 -9.75
CA GLN A 483 47.76 7.02 -10.14
C GLN A 483 47.44 8.51 -9.93
N GLY A 484 48.47 9.34 -9.83
CA GLY A 484 48.34 10.80 -9.79
C GLY A 484 47.91 11.37 -8.44
N LEU A 485 48.19 10.67 -7.33
CA LEU A 485 47.82 11.13 -5.99
C LEU A 485 48.55 12.40 -5.56
N ASN A 486 49.82 12.59 -5.93
CA ASN A 486 50.57 13.83 -5.66
C ASN A 486 49.81 15.04 -6.24
N THR A 487 49.47 14.95 -7.54
CA THR A 487 48.74 15.99 -8.25
C THR A 487 47.33 16.19 -7.69
N PHE A 488 46.65 15.11 -7.27
CA PHE A 488 45.34 15.21 -6.63
C PHE A 488 45.41 15.99 -5.33
N ILE A 489 46.42 15.73 -4.49
CA ILE A 489 46.63 16.45 -3.25
C ILE A 489 46.96 17.92 -3.53
N GLU A 490 47.95 18.20 -4.37
CA GLU A 490 48.40 19.56 -4.73
C GLU A 490 47.25 20.46 -5.20
N ARG A 491 46.39 19.94 -6.08
CA ARG A 491 45.34 20.74 -6.73
C ARG A 491 44.06 20.89 -5.91
N ASN A 492 43.82 20.03 -4.92
CA ASN A 492 42.71 20.18 -3.98
C ASN A 492 43.14 21.04 -2.78
N VAL A 493 43.27 22.36 -3.00
CA VAL A 493 43.86 23.33 -2.05
C VAL A 493 43.13 23.44 -0.70
N ASN A 494 41.85 23.06 -0.64
CA ASN A 494 41.05 23.07 0.60
C ASN A 494 41.12 21.76 1.40
N LEU A 495 41.84 20.75 0.89
CA LEU A 495 42.06 19.49 1.59
C LEU A 495 42.84 19.74 2.89
N THR A 496 42.30 19.26 4.01
CA THR A 496 42.94 19.35 5.33
C THR A 496 43.34 17.98 5.86
N HIS A 497 42.80 16.92 5.28
CA HIS A 497 43.11 15.54 5.65
C HIS A 497 43.17 14.64 4.41
N PHE A 498 44.30 13.99 4.22
CA PHE A 498 44.49 12.93 3.24
C PHE A 498 45.00 11.66 3.93
N GLU A 499 44.49 10.49 3.56
CA GLU A 499 44.93 9.23 4.13
C GLU A 499 44.96 8.10 3.10
N THR A 500 46.00 7.26 3.15
CA THR A 500 46.11 6.06 2.30
C THR A 500 46.95 4.95 2.95
N ASP A 501 46.82 3.70 2.49
CA ASP A 501 47.64 2.55 2.91
C ASP A 501 48.48 1.94 1.78
N THR A 502 48.16 2.30 0.53
CA THR A 502 48.71 1.63 -0.67
C THR A 502 49.60 2.54 -1.52
N HIS A 503 49.89 3.76 -1.08
CA HIS A 503 50.74 4.69 -1.82
C HIS A 503 51.83 5.27 -0.93
N TYR A 504 53.04 5.37 -1.48
CA TYR A 504 54.18 6.01 -0.85
C TYR A 504 54.51 7.29 -1.62
N PHE A 505 54.59 8.41 -0.91
CA PHE A 505 55.08 9.67 -1.48
C PHE A 505 56.60 9.80 -1.26
N ASP A 506 57.28 10.48 -2.19
CA ASP A 506 58.69 10.84 -2.07
C ASP A 506 58.88 11.80 -0.86
N PRO A 507 59.94 11.65 -0.04
CA PRO A 507 60.33 12.63 0.98
C PRO A 507 60.21 14.10 0.55
N ALA A 508 60.67 14.44 -0.66
CA ALA A 508 60.62 15.81 -1.18
C ALA A 508 59.18 16.34 -1.32
N PHE A 509 58.22 15.46 -1.61
CA PHE A 509 56.80 15.83 -1.67
C PHE A 509 56.25 16.21 -0.29
N TYR A 510 56.64 15.49 0.77
CA TYR A 510 56.20 15.85 2.12
C TYR A 510 56.79 17.18 2.58
N ASP A 511 58.07 17.41 2.33
CA ASP A 511 58.73 18.65 2.70
C ASP A 511 58.06 19.85 2.00
N ASP A 512 57.71 19.69 0.72
CA ASP A 512 56.98 20.70 -0.02
C ASP A 512 55.56 20.90 0.53
N MET A 513 54.80 19.82 0.80
CA MET A 513 53.45 19.92 1.36
C MET A 513 53.44 20.51 2.77
N LYS A 514 54.42 20.19 3.61
CA LYS A 514 54.56 20.74 4.97
C LYS A 514 54.84 22.24 4.94
N LYS A 515 55.65 22.70 3.98
CA LYS A 515 55.95 24.12 3.79
C LYS A 515 54.79 24.89 3.17
N SER A 516 54.17 24.34 2.13
CA SER A 516 53.12 25.01 1.36
C SER A 516 51.73 24.90 1.98
N ARG A 517 51.46 23.83 2.75
CA ARG A 517 50.14 23.50 3.30
C ARG A 517 50.24 22.98 4.74
N PRO A 518 50.64 23.82 5.71
CA PRO A 518 50.90 23.39 7.09
C PRO A 518 49.68 22.81 7.83
N ASN A 519 48.46 23.07 7.35
CA ASN A 519 47.22 22.55 7.92
C ASN A 519 46.77 21.22 7.30
N LEU A 520 47.43 20.75 6.23
CA LEU A 520 47.14 19.47 5.60
C LEU A 520 47.82 18.36 6.39
N LYS A 521 47.02 17.40 6.86
CA LYS A 521 47.52 16.18 7.51
C LYS A 521 47.50 15.03 6.52
N ILE A 522 48.66 14.42 6.29
CA ILE A 522 48.83 13.26 5.40
C ILE A 522 49.12 12.03 6.25
N TYR A 523 48.26 11.03 6.17
CA TYR A 523 48.42 9.76 6.88
C TYR A 523 48.75 8.63 5.92
N ILE A 524 49.77 7.85 6.24
CA ILE A 524 50.08 6.58 5.56
C ILE A 524 50.00 5.44 6.56
N ASN A 525 49.17 4.44 6.26
CA ASN A 525 48.95 3.29 7.16
C ASN A 525 48.56 3.75 8.57
N GLY A 526 47.75 4.81 8.68
CA GLY A 526 47.35 5.42 9.95
C GLY A 526 48.43 6.24 10.67
N VAL A 527 49.63 6.36 10.10
CA VAL A 527 50.74 7.15 10.67
C VAL A 527 50.79 8.53 10.00
N LEU A 528 50.71 9.59 10.81
CA LEU A 528 50.90 10.97 10.34
C LEU A 528 52.32 11.15 9.81
N ARG A 529 52.45 11.70 8.61
CA ARG A 529 53.73 11.98 7.94
C ARG A 529 53.99 13.48 7.80
#